data_AF-A0A0E3UIX1-F1
#
_entry.id   AF-A0A0E3UIX1-F1
#
_cell.length_a   1.000
_cell.length_b   1.000
_cell.length_c   1.000
_cell.angle_alpha   90.00
_cell.angle_beta   90.00
_cell.angle_gamma   90.00
#
_symmetry.space_group_name_H-M   'P 1'
#
loop_
_entity.id
_entity.type
_entity.pdbx_description
1 polymer ?
#
loop_
_entity_poly.entity_id
_entity_poly.type
_entity_poly.pdbx_seq_one_letter_code
_entity_poly.pdbx_strand_id
1 'polypeptide(L)'
;MDASSSQIQQNNRLSLGKLVFSKKTRVTLAVAFLLVACFTIGIRVLTSASINGVVNAPIVLVQSPIDGVVVSDQLTAGETVDTGDRIFVIKNDRLDTGNIDGVRSEMEQTAAQIDGFLVQIKGYQALRESLQERLKSHLESNEAYLTLKAAEAEGMLRKMQETRDQASRDFERQKVLAGKGADSAQAYDSALTKQKEMTNEVASLEAVLNRTKAELEANRKGVLLDGYSGAPYAQQRLDEVSLRLSEAEASHAREEKRRQALERQLAHEEETVRKLSDATILAPSLCLVQSVRVAKGSDVVKGTVLCELVDCAKSYVEATVPEKLFDEVSVGQDAEVYLYGNSNSIPGKVISVRGAGANNTSNPTMFAAKVFKSTSDSMIVSVGISAADLIKVFGSANQVGRTARIRLSN
;
A
#
# COMPACT_ATOMS: atom_id res chain seq x y z
N MET A 1 75.80 104.22 -32.65
CA MET A 1 75.59 105.32 -33.59
C MET A 1 74.28 105.05 -34.28
N ASP A 2 73.27 105.84 -33.88
CA ASP A 2 72.19 106.44 -34.67
C ASP A 2 71.54 105.66 -35.82
N ALA A 3 70.26 105.77 -36.13
CA ALA A 3 69.02 106.25 -35.52
C ALA A 3 67.97 106.05 -36.64
N SER A 4 66.73 105.74 -36.26
CA SER A 4 65.48 106.03 -37.00
C SER A 4 65.31 105.56 -38.45
N SER A 5 64.25 104.80 -38.73
CA SER A 5 62.94 105.36 -39.14
C SER A 5 61.90 104.28 -39.52
N SER A 6 60.64 104.57 -39.14
CA SER A 6 59.33 104.11 -39.69
C SER A 6 58.98 102.60 -39.64
N GLN A 7 58.11 102.16 -38.72
CA GLN A 7 56.62 102.16 -38.82
C GLN A 7 56.07 101.31 -39.97
N ILE A 8 55.43 100.18 -39.64
CA ILE A 8 54.00 99.90 -39.90
C ILE A 8 53.62 98.58 -39.19
N GLN A 9 52.62 98.68 -38.30
CA GLN A 9 51.88 97.59 -37.67
C GLN A 9 51.06 96.80 -38.70
N GLN A 10 50.75 95.52 -38.44
CA GLN A 10 49.34 95.10 -38.32
C GLN A 10 49.16 93.68 -37.75
N ASN A 11 48.42 93.63 -36.63
CA ASN A 11 47.84 92.46 -35.99
C ASN A 11 46.68 91.90 -36.83
N ASN A 12 46.69 90.60 -37.10
CA ASN A 12 45.53 89.89 -37.64
C ASN A 12 44.58 89.46 -36.50
N ARG A 13 43.60 90.32 -36.19
CA ARG A 13 42.37 89.91 -35.48
C ARG A 13 41.36 89.43 -36.53
N LEU A 14 41.10 88.13 -36.58
CA LEU A 14 40.01 87.54 -37.34
C LEU A 14 38.67 88.02 -36.75
N SER A 15 37.96 88.85 -37.50
CA SER A 15 36.60 89.31 -37.20
C SER A 15 35.59 88.25 -37.63
N LEU A 16 34.70 87.84 -36.71
CA LEU A 16 33.51 87.08 -37.05
C LEU A 16 32.54 87.98 -37.82
N GLY A 17 32.53 87.81 -39.15
CA GLY A 17 31.54 88.39 -40.04
C GLY A 17 30.14 87.81 -39.76
N LYS A 18 29.17 88.70 -39.51
CA LYS A 18 27.75 88.37 -39.40
C LYS A 18 27.25 87.80 -40.73
N LEU A 19 27.05 86.48 -40.82
CA LEU A 19 26.34 85.85 -41.94
C LEU A 19 24.83 86.12 -41.81
N VAL A 20 24.32 87.04 -42.62
CA VAL A 20 22.88 87.25 -42.80
C VAL A 20 22.34 86.13 -43.70
N PHE A 21 21.91 85.03 -43.10
CA PHE A 21 21.22 83.96 -43.83
C PHE A 21 19.80 84.39 -44.23
N SER A 22 19.50 84.30 -45.53
CA SER A 22 18.15 84.44 -46.10
C SER A 22 17.15 83.48 -45.43
N LYS A 23 15.87 83.90 -45.31
CA LYS A 23 14.80 83.08 -44.70
C LYS A 23 14.73 81.67 -45.32
N LYS A 24 14.98 81.53 -46.63
CA LYS A 24 14.92 80.23 -47.33
C LYS A 24 16.06 79.30 -46.91
N THR A 25 17.29 79.82 -46.74
CA THR A 25 18.45 79.03 -46.31
C THR A 25 18.36 78.53 -44.86
N ARG A 26 17.71 79.28 -43.96
CA ARG A 26 17.48 78.82 -42.58
C ARG A 26 16.46 77.69 -42.53
N VAL A 27 15.41 77.76 -43.36
CA VAL A 27 14.37 76.73 -43.44
C VAL A 27 14.94 75.43 -44.02
N THR A 28 15.75 75.49 -45.08
CA THR A 28 16.38 74.28 -45.65
C THR A 28 17.35 73.62 -44.68
N LEU A 29 18.14 74.41 -43.93
CA LEU A 29 19.05 73.87 -42.91
C LEU A 29 18.27 73.22 -41.75
N ALA A 30 17.17 73.83 -41.31
CA ALA A 30 16.31 73.29 -40.26
C ALA A 30 15.64 71.97 -40.69
N VAL A 31 15.13 71.89 -41.92
CA VAL A 31 14.54 70.65 -42.46
C VAL A 31 15.59 69.56 -42.63
N ALA A 32 16.80 69.89 -43.09
CA ALA A 32 17.90 68.92 -43.17
C ALA A 32 18.29 68.38 -41.78
N PHE A 33 18.37 69.26 -40.77
CA PHE A 33 18.62 68.84 -39.39
C PHE A 33 17.48 67.97 -38.83
N LEU A 34 16.22 68.29 -39.15
CA LEU A 34 15.07 67.52 -38.71
C LEU A 34 15.02 66.15 -39.40
N LEU A 35 15.37 66.06 -40.68
CA LEU A 35 15.49 64.78 -41.39
C LEU A 35 16.64 63.93 -40.84
N VAL A 36 17.80 64.52 -40.53
CA VAL A 36 18.90 63.80 -39.88
C VAL A 36 18.50 63.37 -38.46
N ALA A 37 17.79 64.21 -37.72
CA ALA A 37 17.25 63.85 -36.40
C ALA A 37 16.23 62.71 -36.49
N CYS A 38 15.26 62.78 -37.40
CA CYS A 38 14.30 61.70 -37.65
C CYS A 38 14.97 60.42 -38.18
N PHE A 39 16.00 60.55 -39.02
CA PHE A 39 16.75 59.40 -39.55
C PHE A 39 17.61 58.74 -38.46
N THR A 40 18.26 59.52 -37.60
CA THR A 40 19.05 59.00 -36.48
C THR A 40 18.17 58.40 -35.38
N ILE A 41 17.00 58.99 -35.10
CA ILE A 41 15.99 58.42 -34.20
C ILE A 41 15.40 57.14 -34.83
N GLY A 42 15.07 57.16 -36.12
CA GLY A 42 14.55 56.00 -36.86
C GLY A 42 15.54 54.83 -36.88
N ILE A 43 16.84 55.10 -37.10
CA ILE A 43 17.89 54.07 -36.99
C ILE A 43 17.94 53.50 -35.57
N ARG A 44 17.86 54.33 -34.52
CA ARG A 44 17.84 53.83 -33.14
C ARG A 44 16.62 52.96 -32.83
N VAL A 45 15.46 53.26 -33.41
CA VAL A 45 14.25 52.43 -33.28
C VAL A 45 14.34 51.13 -34.07
N LEU A 46 15.03 51.11 -35.22
CA LEU A 46 15.25 49.90 -36.01
C LEU A 46 16.39 49.01 -35.51
N THR A 47 17.37 49.57 -34.79
CA THR A 47 18.43 48.79 -34.13
C THR A 47 18.01 48.39 -32.72
N SER A 48 16.99 47.54 -32.60
CA SER A 48 16.66 46.90 -31.33
C SER A 48 17.91 46.22 -30.76
N ALA A 49 18.20 46.47 -29.48
CA ALA A 49 19.40 46.01 -28.81
C ALA A 49 19.56 44.49 -28.99
N SER A 50 20.57 44.05 -29.73
CA SER A 50 20.89 42.63 -29.82
C SER A 50 21.47 42.20 -28.47
N ILE A 51 20.69 41.48 -27.69
CA ILE A 51 21.08 41.03 -26.36
C ILE A 51 21.87 39.75 -26.52
N ASN A 52 23.07 39.70 -25.95
CA ASN A 52 23.85 38.46 -25.91
C ASN A 52 23.31 37.54 -24.81
N GLY A 53 23.17 36.27 -25.12
CA GLY A 53 22.79 35.22 -24.18
C GLY A 53 23.49 33.90 -24.47
N VAL A 54 23.26 32.92 -23.60
CA VAL A 54 23.76 31.55 -23.74
C VAL A 54 22.59 30.58 -23.64
N VAL A 55 22.58 29.56 -24.49
CA VAL A 55 21.62 28.47 -24.37
C VAL A 55 21.98 27.62 -23.15
N ASN A 56 21.01 27.48 -22.25
CA ASN A 56 21.11 26.74 -21.01
C ASN A 56 19.92 25.78 -20.90
N ALA A 57 20.07 24.76 -20.06
CA ALA A 57 19.02 23.78 -19.81
C ALA A 57 19.18 23.24 -18.38
N PRO A 58 18.08 22.82 -17.74
CA PRO A 58 18.14 22.33 -16.37
C PRO A 58 18.86 20.96 -16.31
N ILE A 59 19.69 20.79 -15.29
CA ILE A 59 20.33 19.50 -14.99
C ILE A 59 19.39 18.65 -14.13
N VAL A 60 19.18 17.40 -14.56
CA VAL A 60 18.44 16.36 -13.84
C VAL A 60 19.44 15.35 -13.29
N LEU A 61 19.43 15.19 -11.96
CA LEU A 61 20.23 14.18 -11.28
C LEU A 61 19.50 12.84 -11.31
N VAL A 62 20.10 11.84 -11.93
CA VAL A 62 19.58 10.48 -11.90
C VAL A 62 20.21 9.74 -10.74
N GLN A 63 19.39 9.28 -9.80
CA GLN A 63 19.83 8.60 -8.59
C GLN A 63 19.42 7.13 -8.59
N SER A 64 20.18 6.31 -7.85
CA SER A 64 19.83 4.92 -7.64
C SER A 64 18.57 4.79 -6.76
N PRO A 65 17.51 4.08 -7.20
CA PRO A 65 16.32 3.85 -6.39
C PRO A 65 16.52 2.71 -5.36
N ILE A 66 17.50 1.84 -5.58
CA ILE A 66 17.81 0.65 -4.76
C ILE A 66 19.31 0.56 -4.47
N ASP A 67 19.70 -0.28 -3.52
CA ASP A 67 21.10 -0.68 -3.34
C ASP A 67 21.43 -1.78 -4.35
N GLY A 68 22.68 -1.87 -4.82
CA GLY A 68 23.09 -2.96 -5.70
C GLY A 68 24.32 -2.66 -6.56
N VAL A 69 24.50 -3.46 -7.60
CA VAL A 69 25.60 -3.34 -8.57
C VAL A 69 25.04 -2.88 -9.92
N VAL A 70 25.73 -1.94 -10.56
CA VAL A 70 25.37 -1.47 -11.91
C VAL A 70 25.78 -2.50 -12.96
N VAL A 71 24.81 -3.02 -13.73
CA VAL A 71 25.03 -4.11 -14.71
C VAL A 71 24.96 -3.62 -16.16
N SER A 72 24.33 -2.48 -16.43
CA SER A 72 24.16 -1.94 -17.78
C SER A 72 25.47 -1.47 -18.41
N ASP A 73 25.45 -1.34 -19.74
CA ASP A 73 26.58 -0.82 -20.50
C ASP A 73 26.80 0.67 -20.24
N GLN A 74 28.03 1.11 -20.45
CA GLN A 74 28.51 2.41 -20.01
C GLN A 74 27.97 3.51 -20.93
N LEU A 75 27.05 4.31 -20.40
CA LEU A 75 26.62 5.56 -21.00
C LEU A 75 27.82 6.49 -21.18
N THR A 76 27.92 7.19 -22.31
CA THR A 76 29.06 8.08 -22.57
C THR A 76 28.67 9.55 -22.39
N ALA A 77 29.54 10.35 -21.78
CA ALA A 77 29.33 11.80 -21.68
C ALA A 77 29.29 12.42 -23.10
N GLY A 78 28.26 13.22 -23.37
CA GLY A 78 27.98 13.80 -24.68
C GLY A 78 27.02 13.01 -25.56
N GLU A 79 26.59 11.82 -25.15
CA GLU A 79 25.56 11.03 -25.82
C GLU A 79 24.15 11.61 -25.57
N THR A 80 23.27 11.53 -26.55
CA THR A 80 21.85 11.89 -26.41
C THR A 80 21.01 10.65 -26.18
N VAL A 81 20.13 10.68 -25.19
CA VAL A 81 19.18 9.61 -24.87
C VAL A 81 17.75 10.09 -25.11
N ASP A 82 16.94 9.24 -25.72
CA ASP A 82 15.53 9.52 -25.98
C ASP A 82 14.66 9.14 -24.79
N THR A 83 13.43 9.66 -24.79
CA THR A 83 12.47 9.38 -23.71
C THR A 83 12.16 7.89 -23.64
N GLY A 84 12.35 7.28 -22.47
CA GLY A 84 12.10 5.85 -22.25
C GLY A 84 13.29 4.93 -22.55
N ASP A 85 14.42 5.48 -23.02
CA ASP A 85 15.65 4.70 -23.19
C ASP A 85 16.16 4.19 -21.84
N ARG A 86 16.70 2.97 -21.83
CA ARG A 86 17.27 2.35 -20.63
C ARG A 86 18.66 2.91 -20.37
N ILE A 87 18.80 3.68 -19.30
CA ILE A 87 20.07 4.32 -18.91
C ILE A 87 20.88 3.39 -18.01
N PHE A 88 20.27 2.93 -16.92
CA PHE A 88 20.93 2.07 -15.94
C PHE A 88 20.09 0.86 -15.57
N VAL A 89 20.74 -0.27 -15.35
CA VAL A 89 20.15 -1.45 -14.72
C VAL A 89 20.96 -1.77 -13.49
N ILE A 90 20.30 -1.81 -12.34
CA ILE A 90 20.90 -2.08 -11.04
C ILE A 90 20.33 -3.40 -10.55
N LYS A 91 21.21 -4.31 -10.13
CA LYS A 91 20.83 -5.60 -9.56
C LYS A 91 21.34 -5.71 -8.14
N ASN A 92 20.49 -6.22 -7.25
CA ASN A 92 20.85 -6.52 -5.88
C ASN A 92 20.81 -8.02 -5.62
N ASP A 93 21.91 -8.69 -5.94
CA ASP A 93 22.04 -10.14 -5.72
C ASP A 93 22.32 -10.48 -4.24
N ARG A 94 22.53 -9.47 -3.37
CA ARG A 94 22.84 -9.62 -1.95
C ARG A 94 21.63 -9.35 -1.05
N LEU A 95 20.43 -9.33 -1.61
CA LEU A 95 19.22 -9.08 -0.85
C LEU A 95 18.99 -10.20 0.18
N ASP A 96 18.70 -9.84 1.42
CA ASP A 96 18.42 -10.80 2.47
C ASP A 96 17.05 -11.46 2.23
N THR A 97 17.06 -12.76 1.92
CA THR A 97 15.84 -13.58 1.75
C THR A 97 15.50 -14.37 3.02
N GLY A 98 16.23 -14.19 4.11
CA GLY A 98 16.03 -14.95 5.36
C GLY A 98 14.63 -14.81 5.94
N ASN A 99 13.99 -13.65 5.77
CA ASN A 99 12.60 -13.44 6.16
C ASN A 99 11.62 -14.32 5.35
N ILE A 100 11.83 -14.44 4.03
CA ILE A 100 11.00 -15.29 3.15
C ILE A 100 11.14 -16.75 3.56
N ASP A 101 12.37 -17.21 3.77
CA ASP A 101 12.64 -18.59 4.17
C ASP A 101 12.08 -18.89 5.57
N GLY A 102 12.16 -17.93 6.49
CA GLY A 102 11.54 -18.00 7.82
C GLY A 102 10.01 -18.12 7.74
N VAL A 103 9.35 -17.25 6.98
CA VAL A 103 7.90 -17.29 6.77
C VAL A 103 7.48 -18.60 6.10
N ARG A 104 8.24 -19.09 5.11
CA ARG A 104 7.95 -20.37 4.45
C ARG A 104 8.08 -21.55 5.42
N SER A 105 9.13 -21.58 6.25
CA SER A 105 9.27 -22.61 7.28
C SER A 105 8.13 -22.57 8.29
N GLU A 106 7.69 -21.38 8.70
CA GLU A 106 6.54 -21.22 9.59
C GLU A 106 5.24 -21.71 8.94
N MET A 107 5.04 -21.42 7.64
CA MET A 107 3.89 -21.93 6.88
C MET A 107 3.88 -23.45 6.80
N GLU A 108 5.04 -24.11 6.59
CA GLU A 108 5.16 -25.56 6.60
C GLU A 108 4.81 -26.15 7.98
N GLN A 109 5.27 -25.53 9.06
CA GLN A 109 4.93 -25.95 10.43
C GLN A 109 3.43 -25.79 10.71
N THR A 110 2.84 -24.65 10.34
CA THR A 110 1.40 -24.42 10.49
C THR A 110 0.58 -25.39 9.64
N ALA A 111 1.01 -25.72 8.42
CA ALA A 111 0.35 -26.72 7.59
C ALA A 111 0.36 -28.11 8.25
N ALA A 112 1.50 -28.54 8.80
CA ALA A 112 1.60 -29.80 9.53
C ALA A 112 0.70 -29.83 10.79
N GLN A 113 0.56 -28.70 11.48
CA GLN A 113 -0.35 -28.57 12.63
C GLN A 113 -1.83 -28.66 12.21
N ILE A 114 -2.21 -28.00 11.11
CA ILE A 114 -3.56 -28.09 10.55
C ILE A 114 -3.91 -29.55 10.21
N ASP A 115 -3.02 -30.25 9.53
CA ASP A 115 -3.19 -31.67 9.21
C ASP A 115 -3.32 -32.52 10.48
N GLY A 116 -2.50 -32.25 11.50
CA GLY A 116 -2.58 -32.88 12.81
C GLY A 116 -3.95 -32.69 13.47
N PHE A 117 -4.48 -31.46 13.48
CA PHE A 117 -5.80 -31.18 14.02
C PHE A 117 -6.93 -31.82 13.19
N LEU A 118 -6.82 -31.89 11.86
CA LEU A 118 -7.79 -32.58 11.01
C LEU A 118 -7.88 -34.07 11.34
N VAL A 119 -6.73 -34.72 11.60
CA VAL A 119 -6.70 -36.12 12.05
C VAL A 119 -7.35 -36.27 13.43
N GLN A 120 -7.08 -35.36 14.37
CA GLN A 120 -7.70 -35.37 15.70
C GLN A 120 -9.23 -35.19 15.63
N ILE A 121 -9.71 -34.23 14.84
CA ILE A 121 -11.14 -33.95 14.64
C ILE A 121 -11.84 -35.21 14.12
N LYS A 122 -11.29 -35.85 13.07
CA LYS A 122 -11.84 -37.11 12.53
C LYS A 122 -11.85 -38.22 13.59
N GLY A 123 -10.78 -38.33 14.38
CA GLY A 123 -10.68 -39.29 15.47
C GLY A 123 -11.75 -39.09 16.55
N TYR A 124 -11.97 -37.85 16.99
CA TYR A 124 -13.01 -37.52 17.98
C TYR A 124 -14.42 -37.69 17.43
N GLN A 125 -14.66 -37.37 16.14
CA GLN A 125 -15.94 -37.61 15.48
C GLN A 125 -16.27 -39.11 15.44
N ALA A 126 -15.34 -39.95 14.98
CA ALA A 126 -15.52 -41.40 14.96
C ALA A 126 -15.71 -41.98 16.37
N LEU A 127 -14.96 -41.48 17.36
CA LEU A 127 -15.11 -41.90 18.74
C LEU A 127 -16.50 -41.53 19.29
N ARG A 128 -16.96 -40.30 19.04
CA ARG A 128 -18.30 -39.84 19.46
C ARG A 128 -19.40 -40.71 18.87
N GLU A 129 -19.35 -40.99 17.58
CA GLU A 129 -20.31 -41.88 16.90
C GLU A 129 -20.32 -43.27 17.52
N SER A 130 -19.13 -43.86 17.78
CA SER A 130 -19.03 -45.17 18.41
C SER A 130 -19.60 -45.21 19.83
N LEU A 131 -19.44 -44.13 20.60
CA LEU A 131 -19.99 -44.01 21.96
C LEU A 131 -21.51 -43.82 21.93
N GLN A 132 -22.03 -43.05 20.97
CA GLN A 132 -23.48 -42.88 20.77
C GLN A 132 -24.15 -44.21 20.42
N GLU A 133 -23.55 -45.00 19.54
CA GLU A 133 -24.08 -46.31 19.16
C GLU A 133 -24.08 -47.28 20.36
N ARG A 134 -22.98 -47.32 21.13
CA ARG A 134 -22.91 -48.13 22.36
C ARG A 134 -23.94 -47.72 23.40
N LEU A 135 -24.14 -46.41 23.60
CA LEU A 135 -25.14 -45.90 24.53
C LEU A 135 -26.55 -46.31 24.11
N LYS A 136 -26.86 -46.19 22.81
CA LYS A 136 -28.14 -46.61 22.25
C LYS A 136 -28.39 -48.10 22.46
N SER A 137 -27.42 -48.95 22.08
CA SER A 137 -27.52 -50.41 22.26
C SER A 137 -27.69 -50.80 23.74
N HIS A 138 -27.00 -50.10 24.64
CA HIS A 138 -27.15 -50.30 26.08
C HIS A 138 -28.55 -49.93 26.58
N LEU A 139 -29.10 -48.79 26.15
CA LEU A 139 -30.46 -48.36 26.52
C LEU A 139 -31.53 -49.35 26.04
N GLU A 140 -31.42 -49.83 24.80
CA GLU A 140 -32.32 -50.82 24.22
C GLU A 140 -32.25 -52.16 24.98
N SER A 141 -31.04 -52.64 25.27
CA SER A 141 -30.82 -53.88 26.02
C SER A 141 -31.37 -53.78 27.46
N ASN A 142 -31.15 -52.64 28.10
CA ASN A 142 -31.65 -52.40 29.46
C ASN A 142 -33.18 -52.25 29.49
N GLU A 143 -33.78 -51.66 28.45
CA GLU A 143 -35.24 -51.58 28.32
C GLU A 143 -35.85 -52.98 28.21
N ALA A 144 -35.28 -53.86 27.38
CA ALA A 144 -35.73 -55.23 27.23
C ALA A 144 -35.63 -55.99 28.58
N TYR A 145 -34.51 -55.85 29.29
CA TYR A 145 -34.31 -56.45 30.60
C TYR A 145 -35.33 -55.97 31.65
N LEU A 146 -35.52 -54.65 31.77
CA LEU A 146 -36.47 -54.06 32.72
C LEU A 146 -37.92 -54.42 32.38
N THR A 147 -38.26 -54.56 31.10
CA THR A 147 -39.58 -55.00 30.65
C THR A 147 -39.87 -56.44 31.10
N LEU A 148 -38.90 -57.35 30.94
CA LEU A 148 -39.03 -58.74 31.42
C LEU A 148 -39.16 -58.79 32.95
N LYS A 149 -38.36 -58.01 33.67
CA LYS A 149 -38.39 -57.92 35.13
C LYS A 149 -39.71 -57.36 35.66
N ALA A 150 -40.29 -56.37 34.97
CA ALA A 150 -41.61 -55.83 35.31
C ALA A 150 -42.71 -56.88 35.08
N ALA A 151 -42.65 -57.64 33.98
CA ALA A 151 -43.59 -58.72 33.70
C ALA A 151 -43.50 -59.86 34.73
N GLU A 152 -42.29 -60.20 35.18
CA GLU A 152 -42.05 -61.15 36.27
C GLU A 152 -42.67 -60.67 37.59
N ALA A 153 -42.39 -59.44 37.99
CA ALA A 153 -42.96 -58.84 39.20
C ALA A 153 -44.50 -58.77 39.15
N GLU A 154 -45.07 -58.45 37.98
CA GLU A 154 -46.52 -58.47 37.75
C GLU A 154 -47.12 -59.88 37.84
N GLY A 155 -46.38 -60.90 37.37
CA GLY A 155 -46.76 -62.30 37.54
C GLY A 155 -46.78 -62.74 39.01
N MET A 156 -45.73 -62.37 39.77
CA MET A 156 -45.66 -62.64 41.22
C MET A 156 -46.77 -61.92 41.99
N LEU A 157 -47.01 -60.65 41.65
CA LEU A 157 -48.09 -59.86 42.24
C LEU A 157 -49.46 -60.52 42.00
N ARG A 158 -49.77 -60.91 40.76
CA ARG A 158 -51.03 -61.61 40.44
C ARG A 158 -51.19 -62.89 41.25
N LYS A 159 -50.14 -63.72 41.34
CA LYS A 159 -50.17 -64.95 42.15
C LYS A 159 -50.45 -64.65 43.63
N MET A 160 -49.83 -63.61 44.18
CA MET A 160 -50.04 -63.24 45.59
C MET A 160 -51.41 -62.59 45.83
N GLN A 161 -51.94 -61.83 44.87
CA GLN A 161 -53.30 -61.30 44.93
C GLN A 161 -54.34 -62.43 44.99
N GLU A 162 -54.20 -63.47 44.16
CA GLU A 162 -55.06 -64.66 44.24
C GLU A 162 -54.98 -65.36 45.60
N THR A 163 -53.78 -65.43 46.19
CA THR A 163 -53.55 -66.02 47.51
C THR A 163 -54.18 -65.19 48.63
N ARG A 164 -54.05 -63.85 48.55
CA ARG A 164 -54.74 -62.91 49.44
C ARG A 164 -56.27 -63.06 49.32
N ASP A 165 -56.80 -63.21 48.11
CA ASP A 165 -58.24 -63.32 47.89
C ASP A 165 -58.80 -64.63 48.43
N GLN A 166 -58.04 -65.72 48.33
CA GLN A 166 -58.34 -66.97 49.04
C GLN A 166 -58.36 -66.75 50.55
N ALA A 167 -57.30 -66.17 51.13
CA ALA A 167 -57.22 -65.89 52.57
C ALA A 167 -58.35 -64.95 53.05
N SER A 168 -58.77 -63.99 52.22
CA SER A 168 -59.86 -63.07 52.53
C SER A 168 -61.22 -63.78 52.51
N ARG A 169 -61.46 -64.67 51.54
CA ARG A 169 -62.67 -65.51 51.52
C ARG A 169 -62.72 -66.42 52.74
N ASP A 170 -61.59 -66.99 53.14
CA ASP A 170 -61.49 -67.87 54.30
C ASP A 170 -61.78 -67.11 55.60
N PHE A 171 -61.20 -65.90 55.75
CA PHE A 171 -61.51 -64.99 56.86
C PHE A 171 -62.99 -64.61 56.92
N GLU A 172 -63.63 -64.24 55.81
CA GLU A 172 -65.06 -63.91 55.80
C GLU A 172 -65.93 -65.12 56.18
N ARG A 173 -65.60 -66.34 55.73
CA ARG A 173 -66.28 -67.56 56.18
C ARG A 173 -66.11 -67.75 57.70
N GLN A 174 -64.90 -67.58 58.20
CA GLN A 174 -64.56 -67.74 59.61
C GLN A 174 -65.29 -66.73 60.51
N LYS A 175 -65.39 -65.48 60.05
CA LYS A 175 -66.13 -64.39 60.71
C LYS A 175 -67.62 -64.70 60.85
N VAL A 176 -68.25 -65.25 59.81
CA VAL A 176 -69.66 -65.67 59.84
C VAL A 176 -69.87 -66.85 60.81
N LEU A 177 -68.96 -67.82 60.84
CA LEU A 177 -69.04 -68.98 61.75
C LEU A 177 -68.85 -68.58 63.21
N ALA A 178 -67.86 -67.73 63.50
CA ALA A 178 -67.62 -67.19 64.84
C ALA A 178 -68.81 -66.36 65.36
N GLY A 179 -69.42 -65.54 64.49
CA GLY A 179 -70.62 -64.76 64.84
C GLY A 179 -71.87 -65.60 65.15
N LYS A 180 -71.88 -66.87 64.72
CA LYS A 180 -72.94 -67.86 65.02
C LYS A 180 -72.58 -68.79 66.18
N GLY A 181 -71.42 -68.60 66.82
CA GLY A 181 -70.93 -69.46 67.91
C GLY A 181 -70.48 -70.86 67.46
N ALA A 182 -70.28 -71.08 66.17
CA ALA A 182 -69.95 -72.38 65.58
C ALA A 182 -68.44 -72.64 65.48
N ASP A 183 -67.60 -71.71 65.94
CA ASP A 183 -66.14 -71.81 65.83
C ASP A 183 -65.41 -71.11 67.00
N SER A 184 -64.11 -71.39 67.14
CA SER A 184 -63.22 -70.87 68.20
C SER A 184 -62.67 -69.47 67.88
N ALA A 185 -62.45 -68.67 68.93
CA ALA A 185 -61.80 -67.35 68.82
C ALA A 185 -60.38 -67.45 68.22
N GLN A 186 -59.65 -68.52 68.54
CA GLN A 186 -58.31 -68.78 68.01
C GLN A 186 -58.30 -68.96 66.48
N ALA A 187 -59.29 -69.66 65.93
CA ALA A 187 -59.39 -69.87 64.49
C ALA A 187 -59.76 -68.58 63.74
N TYR A 188 -60.57 -67.71 64.35
CA TYR A 188 -60.82 -66.35 63.84
C TYR A 188 -59.55 -65.49 63.81
N ASP A 189 -58.82 -65.42 64.92
CA ASP A 189 -57.60 -64.60 65.03
C ASP A 189 -56.49 -65.09 64.07
N SER A 190 -56.40 -66.40 63.85
CA SER A 190 -55.47 -67.00 62.88
C SER A 190 -55.82 -66.59 61.44
N ALA A 191 -57.10 -66.67 61.06
CA ALA A 191 -57.56 -66.26 59.72
C ALA A 191 -57.34 -64.76 59.48
N LEU A 192 -57.62 -63.91 60.48
CA LEU A 192 -57.35 -62.48 60.43
C LEU A 192 -55.86 -62.16 60.25
N THR A 193 -55.00 -62.83 61.02
CA THR A 193 -53.55 -62.67 60.90
C THR A 193 -53.05 -63.07 59.51
N LYS A 194 -53.56 -64.17 58.97
CA LYS A 194 -53.16 -64.63 57.63
C LYS A 194 -53.60 -63.66 56.53
N GLN A 195 -54.81 -63.12 56.61
CA GLN A 195 -55.29 -62.10 55.67
C GLN A 195 -54.39 -60.86 55.70
N LYS A 196 -54.04 -60.36 56.90
CA LYS A 196 -53.15 -59.19 57.06
C LYS A 196 -51.75 -59.46 56.52
N GLU A 197 -51.18 -60.63 56.80
CA GLU A 197 -49.89 -61.07 56.27
C GLU A 197 -49.87 -61.02 54.73
N MET A 198 -50.86 -61.66 54.07
CA MET A 198 -50.94 -61.65 52.60
C MET A 198 -51.21 -60.25 52.03
N THR A 199 -51.95 -59.41 52.73
CA THR A 199 -52.21 -58.02 52.31
C THR A 199 -50.93 -57.19 52.30
N ASN A 200 -50.12 -57.30 53.35
CA ASN A 200 -48.82 -56.64 53.43
C ASN A 200 -47.86 -57.16 52.35
N GLU A 201 -47.90 -58.45 52.06
CA GLU A 201 -47.07 -59.06 51.02
C GLU A 201 -47.46 -58.58 49.61
N VAL A 202 -48.76 -58.44 49.33
CA VAL A 202 -49.25 -57.80 48.09
C VAL A 202 -48.76 -56.36 47.99
N ALA A 203 -48.87 -55.56 49.05
CA ALA A 203 -48.39 -54.18 49.05
C ALA A 203 -46.88 -54.07 48.80
N SER A 204 -46.10 -55.02 49.35
CA SER A 204 -44.66 -55.13 49.10
C SER A 204 -44.36 -55.42 47.62
N LEU A 205 -45.06 -56.39 47.02
CA LEU A 205 -44.90 -56.72 45.60
C LEU A 205 -45.38 -55.59 44.66
N GLU A 206 -46.44 -54.87 45.02
CA GLU A 206 -46.87 -53.66 44.31
C GLU A 206 -45.79 -52.58 44.33
N ALA A 207 -45.14 -52.35 45.48
CA ALA A 207 -44.03 -51.41 45.57
C ALA A 207 -42.84 -51.82 44.68
N VAL A 208 -42.53 -53.12 44.61
CA VAL A 208 -41.49 -53.65 43.71
C VAL A 208 -41.85 -53.44 42.23
N LEU A 209 -43.10 -53.70 41.85
CA LEU A 209 -43.58 -53.47 40.48
C LEU A 209 -43.51 -51.98 40.11
N ASN A 210 -43.98 -51.11 41.00
CA ASN A 210 -43.96 -49.65 40.79
C ASN A 210 -42.53 -49.12 40.66
N ARG A 211 -41.60 -49.59 41.50
CA ARG A 211 -40.18 -49.26 41.38
C ARG A 211 -39.61 -49.68 40.03
N THR A 212 -39.87 -50.92 39.61
CA THR A 212 -39.36 -51.44 38.32
C THR A 212 -39.96 -50.69 37.13
N LYS A 213 -41.24 -50.31 37.19
CA LYS A 213 -41.88 -49.46 36.18
C LYS A 213 -41.25 -48.06 36.14
N ALA A 214 -40.96 -47.47 37.30
CA ALA A 214 -40.28 -46.18 37.36
C ALA A 214 -38.85 -46.24 36.78
N GLU A 215 -38.10 -47.32 37.04
CA GLU A 215 -36.79 -47.58 36.43
C GLU A 215 -36.89 -47.71 34.90
N LEU A 216 -37.91 -48.43 34.40
CA LEU A 216 -38.18 -48.57 32.96
C LEU A 216 -38.49 -47.23 32.29
N GLU A 217 -39.35 -46.41 32.90
CA GLU A 217 -39.67 -45.07 32.40
C GLU A 217 -38.46 -44.15 32.42
N ALA A 218 -37.62 -44.24 33.44
CA ALA A 218 -36.37 -43.49 33.50
C ALA A 218 -35.45 -43.91 32.35
N ASN A 219 -35.24 -45.21 32.13
CA ASN A 219 -34.40 -45.73 31.04
C ASN A 219 -34.89 -45.26 29.67
N ARG A 220 -36.21 -45.23 29.44
CA ARG A 220 -36.82 -44.68 28.22
C ARG A 220 -36.56 -43.18 28.01
N LYS A 221 -36.43 -42.43 29.11
CA LYS A 221 -36.03 -41.01 29.10
C LYS A 221 -34.51 -40.83 28.98
N GLY A 222 -33.74 -41.91 28.82
CA GLY A 222 -32.28 -41.87 28.78
C GLY A 222 -31.63 -41.62 30.13
N VAL A 223 -32.38 -41.78 31.24
CA VAL A 223 -31.92 -41.58 32.61
C VAL A 223 -31.90 -42.92 33.32
N LEU A 224 -30.73 -43.43 33.71
CA LEU A 224 -30.67 -44.66 34.48
C LEU A 224 -30.67 -44.35 35.97
N LEU A 225 -31.63 -44.91 36.70
CA LEU A 225 -31.96 -44.54 38.07
C LEU A 225 -31.26 -45.37 39.16
N ASP A 226 -30.32 -46.26 38.81
CA ASP A 226 -29.72 -47.19 39.77
C ASP A 226 -28.18 -47.26 39.66
N GLY A 227 -27.53 -47.53 40.80
CA GLY A 227 -26.10 -47.39 41.11
C GLY A 227 -25.10 -48.26 40.31
N TYR A 228 -25.47 -48.71 39.11
CA TYR A 228 -24.52 -49.23 38.13
C TYR A 228 -23.83 -48.04 37.44
N SER A 229 -22.54 -47.90 37.70
CA SER A 229 -21.58 -46.89 37.20
C SER A 229 -21.57 -46.58 35.68
N GLY A 230 -22.42 -47.19 34.85
CA GLY A 230 -22.31 -47.16 33.39
C GLY A 230 -22.96 -45.95 32.69
N ALA A 231 -24.12 -45.49 33.15
CA ALA A 231 -24.88 -44.46 32.43
C ALA A 231 -24.41 -43.02 32.64
N PRO A 232 -24.14 -42.55 33.88
CA PRO A 232 -23.51 -41.26 34.09
C PRO A 232 -22.17 -41.17 33.35
N TYR A 233 -21.43 -42.28 33.33
CA TYR A 233 -20.13 -42.37 32.68
C TYR A 233 -20.19 -42.20 31.16
N ALA A 234 -21.15 -42.85 30.48
CA ALA A 234 -21.28 -42.75 29.03
C ALA A 234 -21.68 -41.34 28.55
N GLN A 235 -22.62 -40.69 29.25
CA GLN A 235 -23.00 -39.30 28.97
C GLN A 235 -21.85 -38.33 29.26
N GLN A 236 -21.21 -38.45 30.44
CA GLN A 236 -20.03 -37.64 30.77
C GLN A 236 -18.92 -37.81 29.74
N ARG A 237 -18.71 -39.03 29.23
CA ARG A 237 -17.70 -39.31 28.21
C ARG A 237 -18.07 -38.70 26.86
N LEU A 238 -19.34 -38.68 26.48
CA LEU A 238 -19.81 -38.00 25.27
C LEU A 238 -19.63 -36.49 25.37
N ASP A 239 -19.93 -35.90 26.52
CA ASP A 239 -19.72 -34.48 26.78
C ASP A 239 -18.23 -34.12 26.75
N GLU A 240 -17.38 -34.94 27.37
CA GLU A 240 -15.92 -34.79 27.33
C GLU A 240 -15.38 -34.85 25.89
N VAL A 241 -15.81 -35.84 25.09
CA VAL A 241 -15.38 -35.95 23.69
C VAL A 241 -15.92 -34.78 22.86
N SER A 242 -17.13 -34.31 23.13
CA SER A 242 -17.70 -33.15 22.42
C SER A 242 -16.96 -31.86 22.75
N LEU A 243 -16.53 -31.68 24.00
CA LEU A 243 -15.68 -30.57 24.41
C LEU A 243 -14.32 -30.63 23.70
N ARG A 244 -13.66 -31.79 23.71
CA ARG A 244 -12.36 -31.98 23.03
C ARG A 244 -12.47 -31.76 21.51
N LEU A 245 -13.58 -32.18 20.90
CA LEU A 245 -13.85 -31.92 19.49
C LEU A 245 -13.96 -30.42 19.21
N SER A 246 -14.73 -29.69 20.02
CA SER A 246 -14.86 -28.23 19.91
C SER A 246 -13.52 -27.51 20.11
N GLU A 247 -12.70 -27.95 21.07
CA GLU A 247 -11.35 -27.43 21.29
C GLU A 247 -10.42 -27.69 20.09
N ALA A 248 -10.49 -28.88 19.49
CA ALA A 248 -9.71 -29.23 18.30
C ALA A 248 -10.16 -28.42 17.07
N GLU A 249 -11.46 -28.25 16.87
CA GLU A 249 -12.03 -27.42 15.79
C GLU A 249 -11.65 -25.95 15.95
N ALA A 250 -11.72 -25.41 17.17
CA ALA A 250 -11.29 -24.05 17.46
C ALA A 250 -9.78 -23.88 17.23
N SER A 251 -8.97 -24.88 17.57
CA SER A 251 -7.52 -24.86 17.33
C SER A 251 -7.17 -24.93 15.85
N HIS A 252 -7.83 -25.80 15.09
CA HIS A 252 -7.75 -25.86 13.64
C HIS A 252 -8.10 -24.51 13.00
N ALA A 253 -9.21 -23.90 13.42
CA ALA A 253 -9.63 -22.60 12.89
C ALA A 253 -8.63 -21.47 13.20
N ARG A 254 -7.96 -21.50 14.36
CA ARG A 254 -6.89 -20.55 14.70
C ARG A 254 -5.67 -20.73 13.79
N GLU A 255 -5.21 -21.96 13.58
CA GLU A 255 -4.07 -22.21 12.70
C GLU A 255 -4.39 -21.88 11.23
N GLU A 256 -5.61 -22.11 10.78
CA GLU A 256 -6.04 -21.70 9.43
C GLU A 256 -6.03 -20.18 9.26
N LYS A 257 -6.40 -19.43 10.30
CA LYS A 257 -6.27 -17.96 10.31
C LYS A 257 -4.80 -17.52 10.33
N ARG A 258 -3.94 -18.22 11.06
CA ARG A 258 -2.49 -17.98 11.05
C ARG A 258 -1.91 -18.22 9.66
N ARG A 259 -2.27 -19.32 9.01
CA ARG A 259 -1.88 -19.64 7.62
C ARG A 259 -2.23 -18.52 6.65
N GLN A 260 -3.47 -18.01 6.71
CA GLN A 260 -3.92 -16.88 5.88
C GLN A 260 -3.14 -15.59 6.16
N ALA A 261 -2.71 -15.35 7.40
CA ALA A 261 -1.88 -14.19 7.74
C ALA A 261 -0.46 -14.35 7.17
N LEU A 262 0.14 -15.54 7.31
CA LEU A 262 1.45 -15.86 6.77
C LEU A 262 1.49 -15.78 5.24
N GLU A 263 0.42 -16.22 4.54
CA GLU A 263 0.31 -16.07 3.08
C GLU A 263 0.36 -14.60 2.64
N ARG A 264 -0.34 -13.71 3.35
CA ARG A 264 -0.31 -12.27 3.06
C ARG A 264 1.06 -11.68 3.34
N GLN A 265 1.70 -12.11 4.43
CA GLN A 265 3.04 -11.67 4.79
C GLN A 265 4.07 -12.11 3.74
N LEU A 266 3.99 -13.37 3.28
CA LEU A 266 4.84 -13.91 2.23
C LEU A 266 4.67 -13.11 0.93
N ALA A 267 3.44 -12.87 0.49
CA ALA A 267 3.17 -12.09 -0.72
C ALA A 267 3.73 -10.66 -0.64
N HIS A 268 3.63 -10.03 0.53
CA HIS A 268 4.19 -8.70 0.76
C HIS A 268 5.72 -8.69 0.73
N GLU A 269 6.35 -9.68 1.34
CA GLU A 269 7.81 -9.80 1.36
C GLU A 269 8.35 -10.14 -0.03
N GLU A 270 7.70 -11.04 -0.77
CA GLU A 270 8.07 -11.36 -2.16
C GLU A 270 7.95 -10.14 -3.08
N GLU A 271 6.90 -9.32 -2.92
CA GLU A 271 6.75 -8.07 -3.68
C GLU A 271 7.86 -7.08 -3.31
N THR A 272 8.21 -6.99 -2.02
CA THR A 272 9.26 -6.11 -1.53
C THR A 272 10.62 -6.54 -2.07
N VAL A 273 10.94 -7.83 -2.01
CA VAL A 273 12.15 -8.41 -2.60
C VAL A 273 12.21 -8.16 -4.09
N ARG A 274 11.10 -8.36 -4.82
CA ARG A 274 11.04 -8.11 -6.26
C ARG A 274 11.24 -6.63 -6.63
N LYS A 275 10.78 -5.69 -5.79
CA LYS A 275 11.02 -4.25 -5.99
C LYS A 275 12.46 -3.84 -5.71
N LEU A 276 13.16 -4.60 -4.86
CA LEU A 276 14.54 -4.32 -4.44
C LEU A 276 15.59 -5.15 -5.18
N SER A 277 15.19 -6.21 -5.89
CA SER A 277 16.09 -7.10 -6.64
C SER A 277 16.66 -6.45 -7.88
N ASP A 278 15.82 -5.73 -8.63
CA ASP A 278 16.20 -5.13 -9.90
C ASP A 278 15.50 -3.81 -10.13
N ALA A 279 16.28 -2.80 -10.50
CA ALA A 279 15.76 -1.51 -10.91
C ALA A 279 16.29 -1.15 -12.28
N THR A 280 15.36 -0.92 -13.21
CA THR A 280 15.67 -0.35 -14.52
C THR A 280 15.34 1.13 -14.49
N ILE A 281 16.33 1.96 -14.75
CA ILE A 281 16.21 3.42 -14.79
C ILE A 281 16.08 3.84 -16.25
N LEU A 282 14.98 4.52 -16.54
CA LEU A 282 14.65 5.03 -17.87
C LEU A 282 14.93 6.53 -17.96
N ALA A 283 15.25 7.00 -19.16
CA ALA A 283 15.39 8.42 -19.47
C ALA A 283 14.03 9.15 -19.34
N PRO A 284 13.95 10.24 -18.56
CA PRO A 284 12.68 10.93 -18.30
C PRO A 284 12.18 11.76 -19.49
N SER A 285 13.09 12.26 -20.31
CA SER A 285 12.82 13.06 -21.51
C SER A 285 14.00 12.91 -22.48
N LEU A 286 13.94 13.60 -23.62
CA LEU A 286 15.09 13.79 -24.50
C LEU A 286 16.20 14.55 -23.74
N CYS A 287 17.27 13.83 -23.39
CA CYS A 287 18.34 14.37 -22.55
C CYS A 287 19.71 14.20 -23.19
N LEU A 288 20.63 15.10 -22.86
CA LEU A 288 22.07 14.91 -23.10
C LEU A 288 22.74 14.43 -21.83
N VAL A 289 23.61 13.43 -21.94
CA VAL A 289 24.44 12.97 -20.84
C VAL A 289 25.57 13.96 -20.58
N GLN A 290 25.52 14.73 -19.49
CA GLN A 290 26.57 15.68 -19.14
C GLN A 290 27.75 15.00 -18.46
N SER A 291 27.48 14.20 -17.43
CA SER A 291 28.52 13.46 -16.73
C SER A 291 27.99 12.14 -16.19
N VAL A 292 28.81 11.10 -16.27
CA VAL A 292 28.52 9.79 -15.69
C VAL A 292 29.42 9.64 -14.47
N ARG A 293 28.81 9.40 -13.30
CA ARG A 293 29.49 9.35 -12.01
C ARG A 293 29.83 7.93 -11.58
N VAL A 294 29.22 6.92 -12.21
CA VAL A 294 29.31 5.52 -11.82
C VAL A 294 29.62 4.64 -13.03
N ALA A 295 30.53 3.68 -12.88
CA ALA A 295 30.91 2.74 -13.93
C ALA A 295 30.19 1.39 -13.79
N LYS A 296 30.14 0.61 -14.87
CA LYS A 296 29.66 -0.77 -14.84
C LYS A 296 30.44 -1.59 -13.79
N GLY A 297 29.72 -2.38 -12.99
CA GLY A 297 30.27 -3.17 -11.90
C GLY A 297 30.48 -2.40 -10.58
N SER A 298 30.15 -1.11 -10.53
CA SER A 298 30.25 -0.35 -9.28
C SER A 298 29.10 -0.69 -8.32
N ASP A 299 29.42 -0.82 -7.04
CA ASP A 299 28.43 -0.88 -5.95
C ASP A 299 27.82 0.52 -5.72
N VAL A 300 26.50 0.60 -5.66
CA VAL A 300 25.74 1.83 -5.40
C VAL A 300 24.74 1.62 -4.27
N VAL A 301 24.54 2.66 -3.48
CA VAL A 301 23.51 2.73 -2.43
C VAL A 301 22.35 3.60 -2.93
N LYS A 302 21.14 3.35 -2.45
CA LYS A 302 19.95 4.16 -2.70
C LYS A 302 20.25 5.65 -2.47
N GLY A 303 19.90 6.47 -3.45
CA GLY A 303 20.19 7.91 -3.47
C GLY A 303 21.54 8.29 -4.05
N THR A 304 22.43 7.33 -4.36
CA THR A 304 23.69 7.61 -5.05
C THR A 304 23.41 8.20 -6.43
N VAL A 305 24.05 9.32 -6.76
CA VAL A 305 23.95 9.96 -8.08
C VAL A 305 24.72 9.13 -9.11
N LEU A 306 24.01 8.64 -10.13
CA LEU A 306 24.55 7.79 -11.19
C LEU A 306 25.07 8.62 -12.37
N CYS A 307 24.26 9.57 -12.82
CA CYS A 307 24.61 10.52 -13.88
C CYS A 307 23.89 11.86 -13.73
N GLU A 308 24.43 12.85 -14.41
CA GLU A 308 23.82 14.15 -14.66
C GLU A 308 23.33 14.19 -16.10
N LEU A 309 22.02 14.41 -16.26
CA LEU A 309 21.38 14.60 -17.55
C LEU A 309 21.02 16.07 -17.73
N VAL A 310 21.08 16.56 -18.97
CA VAL A 310 20.61 17.89 -19.34
C VAL A 310 19.31 17.72 -20.10
N ASP A 311 18.21 18.26 -19.56
CA ASP A 311 16.88 18.15 -20.16
C ASP A 311 16.74 19.09 -21.37
N CYS A 312 17.07 18.59 -22.56
CA CYS A 312 17.02 19.36 -23.80
C CYS A 312 15.60 19.81 -24.15
N ALA A 313 14.56 19.13 -23.64
CA ALA A 313 13.16 19.51 -23.85
C ALA A 313 12.81 20.86 -23.20
N LYS A 314 13.51 21.25 -22.13
CA LYS A 314 13.30 22.50 -21.39
C LYS A 314 14.47 23.47 -21.57
N SER A 315 15.00 23.54 -22.79
CA SER A 315 16.07 24.48 -23.14
C SER A 315 15.57 25.93 -23.12
N TYR A 316 16.41 26.84 -22.63
CA TYR A 316 16.14 28.28 -22.61
C TYR A 316 17.41 29.08 -22.89
N VAL A 317 17.27 30.31 -23.39
CA VAL A 317 18.40 31.24 -23.49
C VAL A 317 18.39 32.16 -22.28
N GLU A 318 19.54 32.25 -21.62
CA GLU A 318 19.77 33.20 -20.55
C GLU A 318 20.54 34.39 -21.10
N ALA A 319 19.90 35.57 -21.08
CA ALA A 319 20.36 36.76 -21.78
C ALA A 319 20.50 37.95 -20.84
N THR A 320 21.57 38.72 -20.99
CA THR A 320 21.89 39.85 -20.11
C THR A 320 21.43 41.14 -20.74
N VAL A 321 20.36 41.73 -20.20
CA VAL A 321 19.71 42.94 -20.72
C VAL A 321 20.04 44.13 -19.80
N PRO A 322 20.26 45.35 -20.33
CA PRO A 322 20.35 46.55 -19.50
C PRO A 322 19.09 46.74 -18.65
N GLU A 323 19.26 47.07 -17.36
CA GLU A 323 18.14 47.22 -16.41
C GLU A 323 17.15 48.35 -16.81
N LYS A 324 17.59 49.30 -17.63
CA LYS A 324 16.71 50.37 -18.18
C LYS A 324 15.50 49.85 -18.94
N LEU A 325 15.57 48.62 -19.45
CA LEU A 325 14.49 47.96 -20.19
C LEU A 325 13.59 47.10 -19.29
N PHE A 326 13.74 47.16 -17.96
CA PHE A 326 12.99 46.31 -17.04
C PHE A 326 11.48 46.49 -17.16
N ASP A 327 11.01 47.73 -17.29
CA ASP A 327 9.58 48.05 -17.43
C ASP A 327 9.02 47.69 -18.83
N GLU A 328 9.90 47.50 -19.83
CA GLU A 328 9.53 47.18 -21.21
C GLU A 328 9.47 45.67 -21.47
N VAL A 329 10.05 44.85 -20.60
CA VAL A 329 10.14 43.39 -20.79
C VAL A 329 9.20 42.65 -19.83
N SER A 330 8.23 41.93 -20.38
CA SER A 330 7.22 41.18 -19.61
C SER A 330 7.28 39.68 -19.86
N VAL A 331 6.91 38.90 -18.85
CA VAL A 331 6.76 37.44 -18.98
C VAL A 331 5.66 37.13 -20.01
N GLY A 332 5.94 36.20 -20.93
CA GLY A 332 5.04 35.82 -22.03
C GLY A 332 5.28 36.57 -23.34
N GLN A 333 6.13 37.60 -23.34
CA GLN A 333 6.50 38.36 -24.54
C GLN A 333 7.23 37.47 -25.56
N ASP A 334 6.90 37.67 -26.83
CA ASP A 334 7.53 36.95 -27.94
C ASP A 334 8.95 37.47 -28.19
N ALA A 335 9.85 36.54 -28.49
CA ALA A 335 11.25 36.81 -28.74
C ALA A 335 11.76 35.99 -29.93
N GLU A 336 12.63 36.59 -30.74
CA GLU A 336 13.38 35.89 -31.78
C GLU A 336 14.77 35.55 -31.26
N VAL A 337 15.13 34.27 -31.30
CA VAL A 337 16.44 33.78 -30.88
C VAL A 337 17.29 33.43 -32.10
N TYR A 338 18.49 33.99 -32.18
CA TYR A 338 19.49 33.71 -33.20
C TYR A 338 20.71 33.04 -32.57
N LEU A 339 20.96 31.77 -32.88
CA LEU A 339 22.16 31.08 -32.40
C LEU A 339 23.38 31.46 -33.24
N TYR A 340 24.50 31.80 -32.60
CA TYR A 340 25.72 32.17 -33.31
C TYR A 340 26.20 31.00 -34.20
N GLY A 341 26.53 31.32 -35.45
CA GLY A 341 26.91 30.34 -36.48
C GLY A 341 25.78 29.95 -37.44
N ASN A 342 24.55 30.43 -37.23
CA ASN A 342 23.43 30.29 -38.16
C ASN A 342 22.65 31.62 -38.24
N SER A 343 22.08 31.94 -39.40
CA SER A 343 21.24 33.13 -39.61
C SER A 343 19.75 32.90 -39.33
N ASN A 344 19.33 31.65 -39.15
CA ASN A 344 17.93 31.31 -38.92
C ASN A 344 17.49 31.69 -37.49
N SER A 345 16.32 32.32 -37.37
CA SER A 345 15.68 32.60 -36.08
C SER A 345 14.83 31.43 -35.61
N ILE A 346 14.74 31.29 -34.28
CA ILE A 346 13.81 30.39 -33.60
C ILE A 346 12.82 31.25 -32.79
N PRO A 347 11.52 30.95 -32.82
CA PRO A 347 10.58 31.59 -31.91
C PRO A 347 10.88 31.18 -30.46
N GLY A 348 10.85 32.14 -29.55
CA GLY A 348 10.98 31.95 -28.12
C GLY A 348 10.00 32.82 -27.35
N LYS A 349 9.78 32.49 -26.08
CA LYS A 349 8.94 33.27 -25.17
C LYS A 349 9.67 33.60 -23.88
N VAL A 350 9.52 34.82 -23.38
CA VAL A 350 10.09 35.23 -22.10
C VAL A 350 9.42 34.43 -20.98
N ILE A 351 10.19 33.59 -20.29
CA ILE A 351 9.71 32.74 -19.17
C ILE A 351 9.97 33.38 -17.81
N SER A 352 11.02 34.20 -17.68
CA SER A 352 11.31 34.91 -16.44
C SER A 352 12.19 36.14 -16.69
N VAL A 353 11.95 37.19 -15.91
CA VAL A 353 12.77 38.41 -15.84
C VAL A 353 13.29 38.55 -14.41
N ARG A 354 14.61 38.69 -14.22
CA ARG A 354 15.26 38.79 -12.91
C ARG A 354 16.21 39.99 -12.87
N GLY A 355 16.07 40.87 -11.88
CA GLY A 355 17.02 41.97 -11.65
C GLY A 355 18.35 41.51 -11.04
N ALA A 356 19.38 42.34 -11.11
CA ALA A 356 20.73 42.03 -10.59
C ALA A 356 20.77 41.68 -9.09
N GLY A 357 19.83 42.24 -8.30
CA GLY A 357 19.72 42.03 -6.86
C GLY A 357 18.81 40.87 -6.43
N ALA A 358 18.23 40.12 -7.36
CA ALA A 358 17.40 38.96 -7.02
C ALA A 358 18.29 37.81 -6.52
N ASN A 359 17.94 37.24 -5.35
CA ASN A 359 18.65 36.08 -4.82
C ASN A 359 18.57 34.90 -5.82
N ASN A 360 19.71 34.48 -6.35
CA ASN A 360 19.84 33.27 -7.15
C ASN A 360 19.69 32.05 -6.22
N THR A 361 18.47 31.66 -5.91
CA THR A 361 18.16 30.43 -5.13
C THR A 361 18.45 29.14 -5.91
N SER A 362 18.76 29.24 -7.20
CA SER A 362 19.33 28.12 -7.97
C SER A 362 20.83 28.04 -7.72
N ASN A 363 21.26 27.00 -7.01
CA ASN A 363 22.67 26.60 -6.91
C ASN A 363 23.35 26.72 -8.30
N PRO A 364 24.47 27.44 -8.46
CA PRO A 364 25.15 27.60 -9.74
C PRO A 364 25.66 26.28 -10.35
N THR A 365 25.53 25.17 -9.61
CA THR A 365 25.82 23.80 -10.02
C THR A 365 24.66 23.08 -10.73
N MET A 366 23.47 23.69 -10.84
CA MET A 366 22.29 23.07 -11.50
C MET A 366 22.04 23.56 -12.94
N PHE A 367 23.02 24.26 -13.51
CA PHE A 367 22.98 24.79 -14.87
C PHE A 367 24.05 24.16 -15.75
N ALA A 368 23.70 23.84 -16.99
CA ALA A 368 24.59 23.17 -17.93
C ALA A 368 25.61 24.13 -18.60
N ALA A 369 25.40 25.46 -18.52
CA ALA A 369 26.33 26.47 -19.03
C ALA A 369 26.60 27.59 -18.00
N LYS A 370 27.81 28.17 -18.05
CA LYS A 370 28.17 29.34 -17.23
C LYS A 370 27.50 30.60 -17.77
N VAL A 371 26.74 31.28 -16.92
CA VAL A 371 26.12 32.57 -17.25
C VAL A 371 27.19 33.66 -17.32
N PHE A 372 27.05 34.61 -18.25
CA PHE A 372 27.88 35.80 -18.28
C PHE A 372 27.73 36.61 -16.98
N LYS A 373 28.84 37.14 -16.47
CA LYS A 373 28.86 37.87 -15.19
C LYS A 373 27.96 39.11 -15.28
N SER A 374 26.85 39.12 -14.54
CA SER A 374 25.97 40.27 -14.42
C SER A 374 26.72 41.44 -13.79
N THR A 375 26.63 42.63 -14.39
CA THR A 375 27.12 43.90 -13.80
C THR A 375 25.98 44.52 -12.99
N SER A 376 26.25 45.49 -12.12
CA SER A 376 25.22 46.12 -11.25
C SER A 376 24.01 46.69 -12.01
N ASP A 377 24.16 46.98 -13.30
CA ASP A 377 23.17 47.66 -14.14
C ASP A 377 22.52 46.72 -15.19
N SER A 378 22.56 45.40 -14.95
CA SER A 378 22.00 44.40 -15.87
C SER A 378 21.00 43.46 -15.22
N MET A 379 19.90 43.20 -15.92
CA MET A 379 18.93 42.17 -15.60
C MET A 379 19.16 40.91 -16.45
N ILE A 380 18.70 39.77 -15.94
CA ILE A 380 18.74 38.48 -16.62
C ILE A 380 17.34 38.16 -17.13
N VAL A 381 17.21 37.97 -18.43
CA VAL A 381 15.98 37.51 -19.08
C VAL A 381 16.19 36.08 -19.55
N SER A 382 15.29 35.19 -19.15
CA SER A 382 15.28 33.81 -19.63
C SER A 382 14.18 33.66 -20.68
N VAL A 383 14.56 33.16 -21.86
CA VAL A 383 13.65 32.94 -23.00
C VAL A 383 13.57 31.45 -23.29
N GLY A 384 12.40 30.84 -23.09
CA GLY A 384 12.17 29.43 -23.39
C GLY A 384 12.21 29.16 -24.89
N ILE A 385 12.83 28.04 -25.28
CA ILE A 385 12.92 27.57 -26.67
C ILE A 385 12.35 26.15 -26.75
N SER A 386 11.65 25.84 -27.83
CA SER A 386 11.16 24.49 -28.10
C SER A 386 12.26 23.58 -28.67
N ALA A 387 12.38 22.36 -28.14
CA ALA A 387 13.28 21.33 -28.68
C ALA A 387 12.93 20.94 -30.12
N ALA A 388 11.64 20.96 -30.50
CA ALA A 388 11.21 20.64 -31.86
C ALA A 388 11.74 21.66 -32.88
N ASP A 389 11.76 22.94 -32.51
CA ASP A 389 12.27 23.99 -33.38
C ASP A 389 13.80 23.95 -33.48
N LEU A 390 14.48 23.57 -32.39
CA LEU A 390 15.93 23.33 -32.39
C LEU A 390 16.30 22.17 -33.33
N ILE A 391 15.59 21.04 -33.26
CA ILE A 391 15.80 19.90 -34.16
C ILE A 391 15.52 20.29 -35.61
N LYS A 392 14.42 20.99 -35.87
CA LYS A 392 14.02 21.39 -37.24
C LYS A 392 15.03 22.32 -37.91
N VAL A 393 15.62 23.25 -37.16
CA VAL A 393 16.50 24.29 -37.70
C VAL A 393 17.98 23.90 -37.65
N PHE A 394 18.39 23.10 -36.66
CA PHE A 394 19.80 22.78 -36.39
C PHE A 394 20.14 21.29 -36.45
N GLY A 395 19.15 20.42 -36.66
CA GLY A 395 19.34 18.96 -36.73
C GLY A 395 19.63 18.28 -35.39
N SER A 396 19.74 19.04 -34.30
CA SER A 396 19.98 18.51 -32.94
C SER A 396 19.28 19.37 -31.90
N ALA A 397 18.63 18.71 -30.93
CA ALA A 397 18.00 19.36 -29.78
C ALA A 397 19.03 19.94 -28.80
N ASN A 398 20.25 19.41 -28.77
CA ASN A 398 21.28 19.90 -27.87
C ASN A 398 22.04 21.07 -28.50
N GLN A 399 21.78 22.27 -27.99
CA GLN A 399 22.52 23.49 -28.35
C GLN A 399 23.11 24.19 -27.11
N VAL A 400 23.19 23.46 -25.99
CA VAL A 400 23.61 24.00 -24.70
C VAL A 400 25.05 24.51 -24.76
N GLY A 401 25.30 25.68 -24.17
CA GLY A 401 26.59 26.34 -24.19
C GLY A 401 26.85 27.19 -25.45
N ARG A 402 25.99 27.14 -26.47
CA ARG A 402 26.10 28.07 -27.62
C ARG A 402 25.67 29.47 -27.21
N THR A 403 26.41 30.45 -27.70
CA THR A 403 26.01 31.86 -27.61
C THR A 403 24.83 32.12 -28.54
N ALA A 404 23.93 33.00 -28.11
CA ALA A 404 22.75 33.41 -28.83
C ALA A 404 22.61 34.94 -28.80
N ARG A 405 21.94 35.49 -29.81
CA ARG A 405 21.40 36.86 -29.77
C ARG A 405 19.89 36.78 -29.68
N ILE A 406 19.32 37.59 -28.80
CA ILE A 406 17.86 37.70 -28.66
C ILE A 406 17.42 39.07 -29.19
N ARG A 407 16.33 39.06 -29.95
CA ARG A 407 15.54 40.24 -30.26
C ARG A 407 14.17 40.08 -29.60
N LEU A 408 13.81 40.99 -28.70
CA LEU A 408 12.49 41.03 -28.08
C LEU A 408 11.53 41.78 -29.01
N SER A 409 10.31 41.28 -29.15
CA SER A 409 9.25 41.98 -29.89
C SER A 409 8.67 43.08 -29.01
N ASN A 410 8.63 44.32 -29.50
CA ASN A 410 8.05 45.47 -28.77
C ASN A 410 6.55 45.37 -28.61
#